data_AF-A0A328MZ20-F1
#
_entry.id   AF-A0A328MZ20-F1
#
_cell.length_a   1.000
_cell.length_b   1.000
_cell.length_c   1.000
_cell.angle_alpha   90.00
_cell.angle_beta   90.00
_cell.angle_gamma   90.00
#
_symmetry.space_group_name_H-M   'P 1'
#
loop_
_entity.id
_entity.type
_entity.pdbx_description
1 polymer ?
#
loop_
_entity_poly.entity_id
_entity_poly.type
_entity_poly.pdbx_seq_one_letter_code
_entity_poly.pdbx_strand_id
1 'polypeptide(L)'
;MTSIGSDDRGWLRAMPAEAGRDALLSRAGHRVLAARRLTDLVQGRPPGVTGSQWTSASRASFDFVVHAADTGHPVVAVQIGPVPSPGSAEQRVERLTDAVSAAAGLPVLRIGSPTLSATEHGRRLVEYVIDARAYAAGGATAAGTEPAPVGFRDILGRLPDGRTGPVNDLGALTRAAAVEAYVAGQVADPIVRGLHVRWVDGPAQGWSWVQVRPDACLIEQVSVTEHRFSCGIDAARLAEDLAAVAVGERLRENAVADLLPRAEWTAQIAALSQRRHELVGGFGFDHLCAD
;
A
#
# COMPACT_ATOMS: atom_id res chain seq x y z
N MET A 1 -28.23 1.14 -38.93
CA MET A 1 -29.08 0.85 -37.75
C MET A 1 -28.17 0.28 -36.67
N THR A 2 -27.97 1.08 -35.61
CA THR A 2 -27.43 0.75 -34.28
C THR A 2 -26.18 -0.14 -34.15
N SER A 3 -25.05 0.57 -34.09
CA SER A 3 -23.87 0.26 -33.28
C SER A 3 -24.25 -0.24 -31.89
N ILE A 4 -23.82 -1.46 -31.53
CA ILE A 4 -23.66 -1.88 -30.14
C ILE A 4 -22.15 -1.82 -29.90
N GLY A 5 -21.73 -0.83 -29.11
CA GLY A 5 -20.35 -0.66 -28.71
C GLY A 5 -19.84 -1.95 -28.07
N SER A 6 -18.80 -2.53 -28.68
CA SER A 6 -18.07 -3.65 -28.12
C SER A 6 -17.44 -3.20 -26.81
N ASP A 7 -17.81 -3.85 -25.71
CA ASP A 7 -17.32 -3.61 -24.36
C ASP A 7 -15.78 -3.52 -24.30
N ASP A 8 -15.27 -2.36 -23.87
CA ASP A 8 -13.87 -2.11 -23.48
C ASP A 8 -13.42 -2.93 -22.24
N ARG A 9 -14.18 -3.96 -21.83
CA ARG A 9 -14.03 -4.76 -20.60
C ARG A 9 -13.61 -6.22 -20.82
N GLY A 10 -13.35 -6.63 -22.06
CA GLY A 10 -13.48 -8.01 -22.53
C GLY A 10 -12.52 -9.10 -22.01
N TRP A 11 -11.58 -8.83 -21.09
CA TRP A 11 -10.61 -9.84 -20.64
C TRP A 11 -10.71 -10.23 -19.17
N LEU A 12 -11.38 -9.44 -18.34
CA LEU A 12 -11.54 -9.77 -16.92
C LEU A 12 -12.71 -10.74 -16.71
N ARG A 13 -12.53 -11.70 -15.82
CA ARG A 13 -13.60 -12.63 -15.41
C ARG A 13 -14.45 -11.98 -14.34
N ALA A 14 -15.77 -11.92 -14.57
CA ALA A 14 -16.72 -11.61 -13.52
C ALA A 14 -16.92 -12.84 -12.63
N MET A 15 -16.95 -12.63 -11.31
CA MET A 15 -17.30 -13.66 -10.35
C MET A 15 -18.83 -13.78 -10.23
N PRO A 16 -19.40 -15.00 -10.25
CA PRO A 16 -20.83 -15.18 -10.02
C PRO A 16 -21.27 -14.65 -8.66
N ALA A 17 -22.42 -13.97 -8.60
CA ALA A 17 -22.95 -13.39 -7.36
C ALA A 17 -23.11 -14.43 -6.24
N GLU A 18 -23.52 -15.66 -6.59
CA GLU A 18 -23.73 -16.77 -5.65
C GLU A 18 -22.45 -17.44 -5.12
N ALA A 19 -21.26 -17.09 -5.64
CA ALA A 19 -19.98 -17.56 -5.12
C ALA A 19 -19.61 -16.93 -3.75
N GLY A 20 -20.60 -16.43 -3.00
CA GLY A 20 -20.54 -15.71 -1.72
C GLY A 20 -19.83 -16.44 -0.59
N ARG A 21 -19.64 -17.76 -0.69
CA ARG A 21 -19.12 -18.58 0.41
C ARG A 21 -17.61 -18.46 0.63
N ASP A 22 -16.87 -17.95 -0.36
CA ASP A 22 -15.40 -17.85 -0.32
C ASP A 22 -14.89 -16.41 -0.08
N ALA A 23 -15.78 -15.45 0.22
CA ALA A 23 -15.36 -14.08 0.49
C ALA A 23 -14.75 -13.97 1.88
N LEU A 24 -13.53 -13.43 1.96
CA LEU A 24 -12.86 -13.14 3.22
C LEU A 24 -13.62 -12.07 4.01
N LEU A 25 -14.12 -11.04 3.30
CA LEU A 25 -14.99 -10.00 3.85
C LEU A 25 -15.79 -9.29 2.74
N SER A 26 -16.82 -8.55 3.15
CA SER A 26 -17.54 -7.59 2.31
C SER A 26 -17.57 -6.23 2.96
N ARG A 27 -17.27 -5.15 2.22
CA ARG A 27 -17.16 -3.78 2.74
C ARG A 27 -17.43 -2.75 1.65
N ALA A 28 -18.22 -1.72 1.96
CA ALA A 28 -18.54 -0.59 1.07
C ALA A 28 -18.91 -1.00 -0.39
N GLY A 29 -19.78 -1.99 -0.55
CA GLY A 29 -20.18 -2.47 -1.89
C GLY A 29 -19.13 -3.33 -2.61
N HIS A 30 -18.08 -3.76 -1.92
CA HIS A 30 -17.02 -4.61 -2.45
C HIS A 30 -16.95 -5.96 -1.71
N ARG A 31 -16.46 -6.98 -2.41
CA ARG A 31 -16.16 -8.32 -1.89
C ARG A 31 -14.67 -8.59 -2.01
N VAL A 32 -14.02 -8.97 -0.92
CA VAL A 32 -12.59 -9.29 -0.93
C VAL A 32 -12.41 -10.80 -0.90
N LEU A 33 -11.67 -11.32 -1.88
CA LEU A 33 -11.24 -12.72 -1.93
C LEU A 33 -9.76 -12.79 -1.59
N ALA A 34 -9.36 -13.78 -0.79
CA ALA A 34 -7.95 -14.09 -0.60
C ALA A 34 -7.41 -14.92 -1.77
N ALA A 35 -6.11 -14.82 -2.02
CA ALA A 35 -5.30 -15.68 -2.89
C ALA A 35 -5.97 -16.06 -4.23
N ARG A 36 -5.69 -15.30 -5.29
CA ARG A 36 -6.16 -15.60 -6.64
C ARG A 36 -5.02 -15.56 -7.64
N ARG A 37 -4.98 -16.55 -8.54
CA ARG A 37 -4.03 -16.56 -9.66
C ARG A 37 -4.50 -15.63 -10.75
N LEU A 38 -3.55 -15.13 -11.54
CA LEU A 38 -3.86 -14.33 -12.71
C LEU A 38 -4.80 -15.06 -13.69
N THR A 39 -4.67 -16.38 -13.84
CA THR A 39 -5.60 -17.19 -14.65
C THR A 39 -7.04 -17.22 -14.15
N ASP A 40 -7.26 -16.95 -12.87
CA ASP A 40 -8.59 -16.95 -12.27
C ASP A 40 -9.31 -15.63 -12.59
N LEU A 41 -8.54 -14.57 -12.84
CA LEU A 41 -9.01 -13.21 -13.06
C LEU A 41 -9.14 -12.84 -14.54
N VAL A 42 -8.44 -13.54 -15.44
CA VAL A 42 -8.36 -13.20 -16.87
C VAL A 42 -8.86 -14.35 -17.75
N GLN A 43 -9.66 -14.04 -18.78
CA GLN A 43 -10.31 -14.99 -19.67
C GLN A 43 -9.37 -15.73 -20.65
N GLY A 44 -8.08 -15.38 -20.66
CA GLY A 44 -7.07 -16.01 -21.51
C GLY A 44 -5.86 -15.10 -21.68
N ARG A 45 -5.04 -15.35 -22.71
CA ARG A 45 -3.91 -14.48 -23.07
C ARG A 45 -4.42 -13.17 -23.70
N PRO A 46 -4.17 -12.00 -23.11
CA PRO A 46 -4.58 -10.72 -23.69
C PRO A 46 -3.83 -10.40 -25.00
N PRO A 47 -4.37 -9.54 -25.88
CA PRO A 47 -3.68 -9.02 -27.04
C PRO A 47 -2.37 -8.32 -26.67
N GLY A 48 -1.36 -8.42 -27.53
CA GLY A 48 -0.04 -7.83 -27.26
C GLY A 48 0.84 -8.62 -26.28
N VAL A 49 0.29 -9.64 -25.62
CA VAL A 49 1.05 -10.56 -24.74
C VAL A 49 1.54 -11.77 -25.54
N THR A 50 2.83 -12.09 -25.46
CA THR A 50 3.40 -13.28 -26.08
C THR A 50 3.03 -14.55 -25.30
N GLY A 51 3.10 -15.72 -25.96
CA GLY A 51 2.85 -17.00 -25.28
C GLY A 51 3.80 -17.27 -24.11
N SER A 52 5.06 -16.86 -24.22
CA SER A 52 6.04 -16.98 -23.13
C SER A 52 5.73 -16.05 -21.97
N GLN A 53 5.38 -14.78 -22.23
CA GLN A 53 4.95 -13.84 -21.20
C GLN A 53 3.73 -14.36 -20.43
N TRP A 54 2.71 -14.85 -21.15
CA TRP A 54 1.53 -15.46 -20.54
C TRP A 54 1.89 -16.67 -19.68
N THR A 55 2.66 -17.61 -20.22
CA THR A 55 3.02 -18.86 -19.51
C THR A 55 3.80 -18.59 -18.22
N SER A 56 4.66 -17.57 -18.23
CA SER A 56 5.41 -17.15 -17.04
C SER A 56 4.54 -16.43 -16.01
N ALA A 57 3.65 -15.53 -16.45
CA ALA A 57 2.84 -14.70 -15.56
C ALA A 57 1.57 -15.40 -15.04
N SER A 58 1.03 -16.38 -15.77
CA SER A 58 -0.29 -16.95 -15.49
C SER A 58 -0.40 -17.60 -14.10
N ARG A 59 0.73 -18.08 -13.57
CA ARG A 59 0.82 -18.72 -12.25
C ARG A 59 1.03 -17.73 -11.11
N ALA A 60 1.32 -16.47 -11.42
CA ALA A 60 1.45 -15.43 -10.41
C ALA A 60 0.14 -15.30 -9.64
N SER A 61 0.26 -15.13 -8.33
CA SER A 61 -0.88 -15.02 -7.41
C SER A 61 -0.89 -13.65 -6.76
N PHE A 62 -2.09 -13.12 -6.55
CA PHE A 62 -2.33 -11.93 -5.76
C PHE A 62 -2.86 -12.34 -4.39
N ASP A 63 -2.41 -11.65 -3.34
CA ASP A 63 -2.78 -11.96 -1.96
C ASP A 63 -4.25 -11.68 -1.70
N PHE A 64 -4.78 -10.61 -2.30
CA PHE A 64 -6.18 -10.24 -2.24
C PHE A 64 -6.69 -9.76 -3.59
N VAL A 65 -7.98 -9.99 -3.85
CA VAL A 65 -8.66 -9.38 -4.99
C VAL A 65 -10.00 -8.80 -4.53
N VAL A 66 -10.14 -7.51 -4.73
CA VAL A 66 -11.37 -6.76 -4.45
C VAL A 66 -12.23 -6.81 -5.69
N HIS A 67 -13.47 -7.29 -5.55
CA HIS A 67 -14.47 -7.29 -6.60
C HIS A 67 -15.60 -6.32 -6.25
N ALA A 68 -16.16 -5.66 -7.26
CA ALA A 68 -17.40 -4.91 -7.09
C ALA A 68 -18.54 -5.90 -6.85
N ALA A 69 -19.35 -5.69 -5.80
CA ALA A 69 -20.36 -6.66 -5.38
C ALA A 69 -21.54 -6.76 -6.37
N ASP A 70 -21.80 -5.69 -7.12
CA ASP A 70 -22.90 -5.56 -8.08
C ASP A 70 -22.60 -6.23 -9.43
N THR A 71 -21.38 -6.08 -9.93
CA THR A 71 -20.95 -6.58 -11.24
C THR A 71 -20.09 -7.84 -11.16
N GLY A 72 -19.52 -8.13 -9.99
CA GLY A 72 -18.60 -9.23 -9.79
C GLY A 72 -17.24 -9.04 -10.47
N HIS A 73 -16.95 -7.88 -11.07
CA HIS A 73 -15.67 -7.64 -11.74
C HIS A 73 -14.55 -7.25 -10.75
N PRO A 74 -13.29 -7.63 -11.02
CA PRO A 74 -12.14 -7.19 -10.24
C PRO A 74 -11.99 -5.66 -10.31
N VAL A 75 -11.95 -5.03 -9.14
CA VAL A 75 -11.66 -3.60 -8.95
C VAL A 75 -10.16 -3.39 -8.76
N VAL A 76 -9.51 -4.27 -7.99
CA VAL A 76 -8.05 -4.27 -7.80
C VAL A 76 -7.56 -5.61 -7.31
N ALA A 77 -6.40 -6.04 -7.78
CA ALA A 77 -5.63 -7.13 -7.23
C ALA A 77 -4.46 -6.57 -6.40
N VAL A 78 -4.25 -7.11 -5.20
CA VAL A 78 -3.32 -6.57 -4.21
C VAL A 78 -2.22 -7.59 -3.92
N GLN A 79 -0.97 -7.12 -3.89
CA GLN A 79 0.21 -7.89 -3.48
C GLN A 79 0.94 -7.18 -2.35
N ILE A 80 1.33 -7.93 -1.31
CA ILE A 80 2.00 -7.43 -0.12
C ILE A 80 3.17 -8.35 0.24
N GLY A 81 4.38 -7.82 0.29
CA GLY A 81 5.56 -8.58 0.67
C GLY A 81 6.87 -7.87 0.34
N PRO A 82 8.02 -8.53 0.48
CA PRO A 82 9.32 -7.90 0.22
C PRO A 82 9.46 -7.50 -1.25
N VAL A 83 10.12 -6.36 -1.49
CA VAL A 83 10.46 -5.91 -2.85
C VAL A 83 11.52 -6.88 -3.41
N PRO A 84 11.31 -7.48 -4.59
CA PRO A 84 12.31 -8.34 -5.21
C PRO A 84 13.62 -7.60 -5.50
N SER A 85 14.74 -8.27 -5.23
CA SER A 85 16.06 -7.72 -5.54
C SER A 85 16.23 -7.41 -7.04
N PRO A 86 16.87 -6.29 -7.41
CA PRO A 86 17.12 -5.97 -8.82
C PRO A 86 17.85 -7.09 -9.57
N GLY A 87 17.33 -7.46 -10.74
CA GLY A 87 17.88 -8.53 -11.59
C GLY A 87 17.47 -9.96 -11.19
N SER A 88 16.72 -10.13 -10.10
CA SER A 88 16.30 -11.47 -9.66
C SER A 88 15.23 -12.09 -10.57
N ALA A 89 15.04 -13.41 -10.44
CA ALA A 89 14.00 -14.13 -11.15
C ALA A 89 12.59 -13.65 -10.73
N GLU A 90 12.42 -13.33 -9.45
CA GLU A 90 11.20 -12.80 -8.86
C GLU A 90 10.87 -11.43 -9.46
N GLN A 91 11.86 -10.53 -9.59
CA GLN A 91 11.66 -9.24 -10.25
C GLN A 91 11.23 -9.42 -11.71
N ARG A 92 11.80 -10.41 -12.41
CA ARG A 92 11.38 -10.74 -13.78
C ARG A 92 9.93 -11.23 -13.83
N VAL A 93 9.52 -12.10 -12.92
CA VAL A 93 8.14 -12.60 -12.83
C VAL A 93 7.17 -11.46 -12.51
N GLU A 94 7.55 -10.54 -11.62
CA GLU A 94 6.75 -9.35 -11.30
C GLU A 94 6.53 -8.48 -12.54
N ARG A 95 7.60 -8.11 -13.27
CA ARG A 95 7.48 -7.32 -14.51
C ARG A 95 6.60 -7.99 -15.57
N LEU A 96 6.67 -9.32 -15.68
CA LEU A 96 5.82 -10.07 -16.61
C LEU A 96 4.36 -10.07 -16.15
N THR A 97 4.13 -10.22 -14.85
CA THR A 97 2.79 -10.15 -14.24
C THR A 97 2.18 -8.77 -14.46
N ASP A 98 2.97 -7.70 -14.36
CA ASP A 98 2.53 -6.33 -14.68
C ASP A 98 2.15 -6.15 -16.12
N ALA A 99 3.02 -6.58 -17.05
CA ALA A 99 2.74 -6.46 -18.47
C ALA A 99 1.44 -7.17 -18.85
N VAL A 100 1.20 -8.37 -18.29
CA VAL A 100 -0.04 -9.13 -18.55
C VAL A 100 -1.25 -8.50 -17.85
N SER A 101 -1.11 -8.03 -16.61
CA SER A 101 -2.20 -7.36 -15.88
C SER A 101 -2.62 -6.07 -16.57
N ALA A 102 -1.65 -5.27 -17.01
CA ALA A 102 -1.85 -4.06 -17.80
C ALA A 102 -2.60 -4.36 -19.11
N ALA A 103 -2.17 -5.39 -19.84
CA ALA A 103 -2.80 -5.80 -21.10
C ALA A 103 -4.21 -6.37 -20.90
N ALA A 104 -4.46 -7.06 -19.78
CA ALA A 104 -5.79 -7.55 -19.40
C ALA A 104 -6.71 -6.44 -18.84
N GLY A 105 -6.17 -5.26 -18.55
CA GLY A 105 -6.89 -4.18 -17.88
C GLY A 105 -7.13 -4.42 -16.39
N LEU A 106 -6.41 -5.35 -15.75
CA LEU A 106 -6.50 -5.63 -14.32
C LEU A 106 -5.76 -4.54 -13.52
N PRO A 107 -6.44 -3.77 -12.66
CA PRO A 107 -5.78 -2.84 -11.76
C PRO A 107 -5.00 -3.59 -10.68
N VAL A 108 -3.79 -3.14 -10.36
CA VAL A 108 -2.91 -3.77 -9.37
C VAL A 108 -2.42 -2.73 -8.36
N LEU A 109 -2.40 -3.12 -7.09
CA LEU A 109 -1.77 -2.39 -6.00
C LEU A 109 -0.67 -3.29 -5.40
N ARG A 110 0.58 -2.83 -5.41
CA ARG A 110 1.68 -3.50 -4.71
C ARG A 110 2.18 -2.71 -3.54
N ILE A 111 2.45 -3.43 -2.46
CA ILE A 111 3.00 -2.89 -1.23
C ILE A 111 4.25 -3.69 -0.89
N GLY A 112 5.38 -3.08 -1.17
CA GLY A 112 6.69 -3.65 -0.89
C GLY A 112 7.12 -3.32 0.53
N SER A 113 7.28 -4.31 1.40
CA SER A 113 7.74 -4.14 2.79
C SER A 113 8.53 -5.36 3.25
N PRO A 114 9.64 -5.20 3.99
CA PRO A 114 10.35 -6.33 4.60
C PRO A 114 9.61 -6.89 5.82
N THR A 115 8.77 -6.09 6.49
CA THR A 115 8.04 -6.46 7.71
C THR A 115 6.58 -6.80 7.46
N LEU A 116 5.88 -5.99 6.66
CA LEU A 116 4.44 -6.18 6.48
C LEU A 116 4.15 -7.38 5.58
N SER A 117 3.43 -8.34 6.14
CA SER A 117 2.97 -9.54 5.44
C SER A 117 1.49 -9.49 5.06
N ALA A 118 1.12 -10.14 3.96
CA ALA A 118 -0.28 -10.31 3.55
C ALA A 118 -1.12 -11.02 4.61
N THR A 119 -0.58 -12.05 5.26
CA THR A 119 -1.27 -12.88 6.24
C THR A 119 -1.69 -12.10 7.49
N GLU A 120 -0.80 -11.27 8.01
CA GLU A 120 -1.04 -10.57 9.28
C GLU A 120 -1.70 -9.20 9.07
N HIS A 121 -1.28 -8.47 8.03
CA HIS A 121 -1.62 -7.05 7.86
C HIS A 121 -2.61 -6.83 6.70
N GLY A 122 -2.64 -7.75 5.75
CA GLY A 122 -3.26 -7.52 4.44
C GLY A 122 -4.76 -7.28 4.51
N ARG A 123 -5.49 -7.98 5.38
CA ARG A 123 -6.94 -7.75 5.55
C ARG A 123 -7.24 -6.30 5.95
N ARG A 124 -6.60 -5.81 7.01
CA ARG A 124 -6.82 -4.45 7.53
C ARG A 124 -6.41 -3.39 6.51
N LEU A 125 -5.31 -3.64 5.79
CA LEU A 125 -4.84 -2.76 4.74
C LEU A 125 -5.85 -2.63 3.61
N VAL A 126 -6.38 -3.76 3.12
CA VAL A 126 -7.36 -3.76 2.03
C VAL A 126 -8.66 -3.07 2.47
N GLU A 127 -9.13 -3.32 3.69
CA GLU A 127 -10.28 -2.60 4.27
C GLU A 127 -10.04 -1.08 4.27
N TYR A 128 -8.87 -0.64 4.75
CA TYR A 128 -8.49 0.77 4.77
C TYR A 128 -8.47 1.42 3.37
N VAL A 129 -7.89 0.75 2.37
CA VAL A 129 -7.85 1.27 0.99
C VAL A 129 -9.26 1.36 0.38
N ILE A 130 -10.14 0.41 0.68
CA ILE A 130 -11.54 0.44 0.24
C ILE A 130 -12.24 1.68 0.80
N ASP A 131 -12.07 1.94 2.09
CA ASP A 131 -12.71 3.09 2.74
C ASP A 131 -12.13 4.41 2.25
N ALA A 132 -10.81 4.46 2.04
CA ALA A 132 -10.13 5.63 1.51
C ALA A 132 -10.64 6.05 0.14
N ARG A 133 -10.87 5.08 -0.73
CA ARG A 133 -11.51 5.33 -2.02
C ARG A 133 -12.96 5.77 -1.88
N ALA A 134 -13.74 5.11 -1.02
CA ALA A 134 -15.14 5.45 -0.83
C ALA A 134 -15.32 6.90 -0.36
N TYR A 135 -14.48 7.35 0.55
CA TYR A 135 -14.52 8.73 1.01
C TYR A 135 -13.99 9.73 -0.01
N ALA A 136 -12.89 9.41 -0.71
CA ALA A 136 -12.39 10.27 -1.78
C ALA A 136 -13.45 10.47 -2.88
N ALA A 137 -14.32 9.48 -3.08
CA ALA A 137 -15.47 9.55 -3.98
C ALA A 137 -16.70 10.30 -3.39
N GLY A 138 -16.62 10.83 -2.17
CA GLY A 138 -17.71 11.58 -1.52
C GLY A 138 -18.77 10.73 -0.80
N GLY A 139 -18.51 9.43 -0.60
CA GLY A 139 -19.45 8.47 -0.01
C GLY A 139 -19.76 8.65 1.48
N ALA A 140 -19.15 9.64 2.15
CA ALA A 140 -19.36 9.95 3.57
C ALA A 140 -20.28 11.17 3.80
N THR A 141 -21.28 11.38 2.96
CA THR A 141 -22.31 12.41 3.19
C THR A 141 -23.60 11.80 3.70
N ALA A 142 -23.63 11.44 4.98
CA ALA A 142 -24.88 11.31 5.72
C ALA A 142 -25.34 12.71 6.15
N ALA A 143 -26.32 13.25 5.43
CA ALA A 143 -27.23 14.34 5.82
C ALA A 143 -26.63 15.57 6.55
N GLY A 144 -26.42 16.65 5.81
CA GLY A 144 -26.32 17.99 6.42
C GLY A 144 -25.31 18.89 5.73
N THR A 145 -25.48 20.18 5.95
CA THR A 145 -24.78 21.34 5.38
C THR A 145 -23.30 21.41 5.79
N GLU A 146 -22.54 20.35 5.57
CA GLU A 146 -21.12 20.28 5.93
C GLU A 146 -20.21 20.72 4.76
N PRO A 147 -19.08 21.39 5.08
CA PRO A 147 -18.13 21.88 4.09
C PRO A 147 -17.50 20.73 3.29
N ALA A 148 -16.96 21.07 2.11
CA ALA A 148 -16.34 20.14 1.16
C ALA A 148 -15.39 19.13 1.84
N PRO A 149 -15.35 17.86 1.38
CA PRO A 149 -14.61 16.79 2.04
C PRO A 149 -13.12 17.12 2.15
N VAL A 150 -12.66 17.38 3.38
CA VAL A 150 -11.24 17.41 3.76
C VAL A 150 -10.74 15.95 3.81
N GLY A 151 -9.63 15.65 3.14
CA GLY A 151 -9.18 14.28 2.78
C GLY A 151 -9.36 13.16 3.80
N PHE A 152 -9.67 11.96 3.29
CA PHE A 152 -10.09 10.76 4.02
C PHE A 152 -9.13 10.35 5.11
N ARG A 153 -9.67 9.98 6.27
CA ARG A 153 -8.83 9.54 7.36
C ARG A 153 -9.61 8.67 8.41
N ASP A 154 -9.27 7.40 8.69
CA ASP A 154 -9.92 6.54 9.73
C ASP A 154 -8.88 5.99 10.74
N ILE A 155 -9.21 5.97 12.04
CA ILE A 155 -8.35 5.46 13.14
C ILE A 155 -8.87 4.08 13.53
N LEU A 156 -7.99 3.08 13.54
CA LEU A 156 -8.24 1.86 14.30
C LEU A 156 -8.06 2.14 15.81
N GLY A 157 -8.99 2.87 16.45
CA GLY A 157 -8.96 3.20 17.89
C GLY A 157 -9.66 4.51 18.30
N ARG A 158 -10.00 4.65 19.60
CA ARG A 158 -10.64 5.84 20.19
C ARG A 158 -9.60 6.96 20.39
N LEU A 159 -9.90 8.19 19.97
CA LEU A 159 -9.02 9.34 20.26
C LEU A 159 -8.94 9.61 21.78
N PRO A 160 -7.79 10.08 22.30
CA PRO A 160 -7.61 10.40 23.72
C PRO A 160 -8.60 11.44 24.28
N ASP A 161 -9.21 12.25 23.41
CA ASP A 161 -10.15 13.31 23.77
C ASP A 161 -11.63 12.92 23.64
N GLY A 162 -11.93 11.65 23.30
CA GLY A 162 -13.29 11.12 23.24
C GLY A 162 -14.13 11.57 22.04
N ARG A 163 -13.57 12.32 21.08
CA ARG A 163 -14.27 12.73 19.86
C ARG A 163 -14.44 11.57 18.86
N THR A 164 -15.44 11.70 17.99
CA THR A 164 -15.74 10.79 16.87
C THR A 164 -15.76 11.60 15.57
N GLY A 165 -15.08 11.12 14.51
CA GLY A 165 -14.91 11.82 13.22
C GLY A 165 -13.65 11.35 12.47
N PRO A 166 -13.54 11.56 11.14
CA PRO A 166 -12.47 10.99 10.31
C PRO A 166 -11.09 11.63 10.57
N VAL A 167 -10.16 10.86 11.13
CA VAL A 167 -8.73 11.18 11.37
C VAL A 167 -7.89 9.93 11.01
N ASN A 168 -6.76 10.01 10.28
CA ASN A 168 -5.97 8.88 9.75
C ASN A 168 -4.64 9.05 10.36
N ASP A 169 -4.23 7.98 11.00
CA ASP A 169 -2.86 7.81 11.29
C ASP A 169 -2.67 6.32 11.52
N LEU A 170 -2.35 5.58 10.45
CA LEU A 170 -1.97 4.17 10.60
C LEU A 170 -0.81 4.04 11.60
N GLY A 171 0.03 5.08 11.72
CA GLY A 171 1.09 5.20 12.71
C GLY A 171 0.66 5.62 14.12
N ALA A 172 -0.62 5.91 14.42
CA ALA A 172 -1.04 6.32 15.77
C ALA A 172 -0.77 5.23 16.81
N LEU A 173 -1.09 3.97 16.48
CA LEU A 173 -0.78 2.84 17.36
C LEU A 173 0.72 2.66 17.52
N THR A 174 1.51 2.89 16.46
CA THR A 174 2.97 2.86 16.55
C THR A 174 3.51 3.96 17.45
N ARG A 175 2.98 5.18 17.39
CA ARG A 175 3.43 6.26 18.28
C ARG A 175 3.10 6.00 19.74
N ALA A 176 1.94 5.41 20.03
CA ALA A 176 1.63 4.93 21.38
C ALA A 176 2.64 3.86 21.83
N ALA A 177 2.90 2.86 20.99
CA ALA A 177 3.88 1.81 21.27
C ALA A 177 5.31 2.36 21.45
N ALA A 178 5.71 3.38 20.71
CA ALA A 178 7.02 4.02 20.84
C ALA A 178 7.17 4.76 22.19
N VAL A 179 6.10 5.37 22.69
CA VAL A 179 6.07 5.97 24.04
C VAL A 179 6.20 4.88 25.11
N GLU A 180 5.47 3.78 24.97
CA GLU A 180 5.58 2.63 25.89
C GLU A 180 6.99 2.04 25.90
N ALA A 181 7.58 1.84 24.72
CA ALA A 181 8.94 1.37 24.55
C ALA A 181 9.97 2.33 25.18
N TYR A 182 9.74 3.63 25.08
CA TYR A 182 10.60 4.64 25.71
C TYR A 182 10.53 4.57 27.23
N VAL A 183 9.32 4.47 27.79
CA VAL A 183 9.10 4.30 29.24
C VAL A 183 9.75 3.00 29.74
N ALA A 184 9.74 1.94 28.94
CA ALA A 184 10.41 0.68 29.21
C ALA A 184 11.94 0.71 29.00
N GLY A 185 12.51 1.84 28.56
CA GLY A 185 13.95 1.99 28.30
C GLY A 185 14.45 1.24 27.07
N GLN A 186 13.55 0.86 26.16
CA GLN A 186 13.85 0.08 24.96
C GLN A 186 14.23 0.96 23.76
N VAL A 187 13.76 2.22 23.73
CA VAL A 187 14.16 3.23 22.74
C VAL A 187 14.70 4.47 23.44
N ALA A 188 15.59 5.20 22.76
CA ALA A 188 16.20 6.42 23.29
C ALA A 188 15.32 7.66 23.12
N ASP A 189 14.41 7.64 22.16
CA ASP A 189 13.48 8.74 21.85
C ASP A 189 12.15 8.15 21.32
N PRO A 190 10.99 8.54 21.89
CA PRO A 190 9.69 8.03 21.46
C PRO A 190 9.20 8.62 20.12
N ILE A 191 9.88 9.61 19.55
CA ILE A 191 9.44 10.27 18.31
C ILE A 191 9.65 9.34 17.11
N VAL A 192 8.52 8.87 16.56
CA VAL A 192 8.45 8.21 15.26
C VAL A 192 8.52 9.28 14.18
N ARG A 193 9.59 9.26 13.39
CA ARG A 193 9.84 10.20 12.30
C ARG A 193 9.54 9.53 10.97
N GLY A 194 9.15 10.32 9.98
CA GLY A 194 8.80 9.82 8.66
C GLY A 194 9.25 10.77 7.56
N LEU A 195 9.46 10.20 6.37
CA LEU A 195 9.56 10.93 5.13
C LEU A 195 9.02 10.06 3.98
N HIS A 196 8.60 10.69 2.89
CA HIS A 196 8.17 9.98 1.69
C HIS A 196 8.59 10.72 0.44
N VAL A 197 8.67 9.97 -0.65
CA VAL A 197 8.93 10.50 -1.98
C VAL A 197 8.11 9.74 -3.00
N ARG A 198 7.95 10.34 -4.18
CA ARG A 198 7.39 9.66 -5.35
C ARG A 198 8.39 9.78 -6.49
N TRP A 199 8.85 8.64 -7.00
CA TRP A 199 9.74 8.60 -8.16
C TRP A 199 8.94 8.87 -9.44
N VAL A 200 9.54 9.56 -10.43
CA VAL A 200 8.88 9.89 -11.71
C VAL A 200 8.45 8.62 -12.46
N ASP A 201 9.35 7.65 -12.58
CA ASP A 201 9.13 6.37 -13.28
C ASP A 201 9.15 5.17 -12.32
N GLY A 202 8.70 5.37 -11.07
CA GLY A 202 8.85 4.36 -10.03
C GLY A 202 7.75 4.39 -8.98
N PRO A 203 7.93 3.58 -7.91
CA PRO A 203 6.95 3.51 -6.84
C PRO A 203 6.90 4.82 -6.05
N ALA A 204 5.84 5.00 -5.28
CA ALA A 204 5.91 5.85 -4.11
C ALA A 204 6.69 5.13 -3.00
N GLN A 205 7.52 5.83 -2.25
CA GLN A 205 8.29 5.26 -1.15
C GLN A 205 8.12 6.07 0.11
N GLY A 206 8.02 5.38 1.23
CA GLY A 206 7.96 5.97 2.56
C GLY A 206 8.98 5.30 3.46
N TRP A 207 9.58 6.09 4.33
CA TRP A 207 10.45 5.63 5.40
C TRP A 207 9.88 6.11 6.71
N SER A 208 10.00 5.26 7.73
CA SER A 208 9.73 5.64 9.11
C SER A 208 10.84 5.11 9.99
N TRP A 209 11.21 5.86 11.02
CA TRP A 209 12.24 5.43 11.95
C TRP A 209 12.01 5.93 13.37
N VAL A 210 12.59 5.17 14.30
CA VAL A 210 12.68 5.51 15.72
C VAL A 210 14.10 5.31 16.19
N GLN A 211 14.55 6.17 17.09
CA GLN A 211 15.91 6.10 17.61
C GLN A 211 15.96 5.15 18.81
N VAL A 212 16.59 3.99 18.62
CA VAL A 212 16.71 2.96 19.64
C VAL A 212 17.87 3.26 20.60
N ARG A 213 18.96 3.82 20.07
CA ARG A 213 20.16 4.26 20.81
C ARG A 213 20.63 5.62 20.30
N PRO A 214 21.50 6.36 21.03
CA PRO A 214 22.04 7.64 20.56
C PRO A 214 22.60 7.61 19.12
N ASP A 215 23.16 6.49 18.69
CA ASP A 215 23.83 6.28 17.41
C ASP A 215 23.16 5.26 16.50
N ALA A 216 21.99 4.71 16.88
CA ALA A 216 21.33 3.63 16.12
C ALA A 216 19.82 3.84 15.99
N CYS A 217 19.33 3.68 14.76
CA CYS A 217 17.92 3.83 14.39
C CYS A 217 17.35 2.48 13.95
N LEU A 218 16.11 2.19 14.38
CA LEU A 218 15.25 1.21 13.74
C LEU A 218 14.53 1.92 12.59
N ILE A 219 14.66 1.39 11.37
CA ILE A 219 14.16 2.03 10.16
C ILE A 219 13.36 1.00 9.37
N GLU A 220 12.23 1.43 8.85
CA GLU A 220 11.43 0.69 7.88
C GLU A 220 11.24 1.50 6.62
N GLN A 221 11.26 0.78 5.49
CA GLN A 221 10.98 1.33 4.17
C GLN A 221 9.83 0.55 3.55
N VAL A 222 8.81 1.29 3.09
CA VAL A 222 7.69 0.73 2.34
C VAL A 222 7.62 1.37 0.98
N SER A 223 7.30 0.57 -0.03
CA SER A 223 6.99 1.05 -1.38
C SER A 223 5.54 0.76 -1.73
N VAL A 224 4.90 1.69 -2.44
CA VAL A 224 3.53 1.56 -2.94
C VAL A 224 3.55 1.79 -4.44
N THR A 225 3.09 0.80 -5.20
CA THR A 225 2.95 0.91 -6.66
C THR A 225 1.49 0.75 -7.05
N GLU A 226 0.97 1.76 -7.72
CA GLU A 226 -0.40 1.77 -8.24
C GLU A 226 -0.37 1.55 -9.76
N HIS A 227 -1.08 0.53 -10.25
CA HIS A 227 -1.24 0.29 -11.68
C HIS A 227 -2.73 0.36 -12.05
N ARG A 228 -3.11 1.40 -12.81
CA ARG A 228 -4.51 1.67 -13.21
C ARG A 228 -5.49 1.72 -12.02
N PHE A 229 -4.96 2.01 -10.84
CA PHE A 229 -5.66 2.06 -9.57
C PHE A 229 -5.26 3.35 -8.86
N SER A 230 -6.08 3.80 -7.93
CA SER A 230 -5.73 4.84 -6.97
C SER A 230 -6.24 4.42 -5.60
N CYS A 231 -5.41 4.57 -4.57
CA CYS A 231 -5.76 4.24 -3.19
C CYS A 231 -6.81 5.20 -2.59
N GLY A 232 -7.16 6.29 -3.27
CA GLY A 232 -8.02 7.35 -2.70
C GLY A 232 -7.27 8.30 -1.76
N ILE A 233 -5.98 8.06 -1.55
CA ILE A 233 -5.03 8.88 -0.81
C ILE A 233 -3.74 8.97 -1.61
N ASP A 234 -2.90 9.95 -1.31
CA ASP A 234 -1.58 10.04 -1.93
C ASP A 234 -0.75 8.79 -1.59
N ALA A 235 -0.21 8.13 -2.62
CA ALA A 235 0.51 6.87 -2.48
C ALA A 235 1.80 7.00 -1.65
N ALA A 236 2.45 8.18 -1.68
CA ALA A 236 3.67 8.41 -0.90
C ALA A 236 3.33 8.61 0.58
N ARG A 237 2.22 9.29 0.89
CA ARG A 237 1.66 9.34 2.25
C ARG A 237 1.23 7.98 2.76
N LEU A 238 0.59 7.15 1.93
CA LEU A 238 0.28 5.77 2.31
C LEU A 238 1.55 4.98 2.63
N ALA A 239 2.60 5.13 1.82
CA ALA A 239 3.87 4.46 2.06
C ALA A 239 4.53 4.90 3.38
N GLU A 240 4.48 6.20 3.72
CA GLU A 240 4.96 6.72 5.01
C GLU A 240 4.19 6.11 6.18
N ASP A 241 2.86 6.14 6.10
CA ASP A 241 1.96 5.62 7.14
C ASP A 241 2.19 4.11 7.35
N LEU A 242 2.37 3.34 6.27
CA LEU A 242 2.68 1.90 6.35
C LEU A 242 4.08 1.63 6.88
N ALA A 243 5.07 2.47 6.55
CA ALA A 243 6.40 2.37 7.16
C ALA A 243 6.32 2.60 8.67
N ALA A 244 5.48 3.53 9.13
CA ALA A 244 5.23 3.73 10.55
C ALA A 244 4.56 2.50 11.20
N VAL A 245 3.60 1.84 10.53
CA VAL A 245 3.05 0.57 11.02
C VAL A 245 4.15 -0.48 11.16
N ALA A 246 5.01 -0.64 10.15
CA ALA A 246 6.10 -1.60 10.15
C ALA A 246 7.09 -1.38 11.31
N VAL A 247 7.44 -0.12 11.62
CA VAL A 247 8.25 0.20 12.81
C VAL A 247 7.57 -0.29 14.08
N GLY A 248 6.25 -0.10 14.19
CA GLY A 248 5.46 -0.53 15.35
C GLY A 248 5.40 -2.05 15.53
N GLU A 249 5.34 -2.80 14.42
CA GLU A 249 5.47 -4.27 14.46
C GLU A 249 6.84 -4.67 15.02
N ARG A 250 7.92 -4.11 14.47
CA ARG A 250 9.29 -4.43 14.91
C ARG A 250 9.57 -4.03 16.36
N LEU A 251 9.02 -2.91 16.83
CA LEU A 251 9.09 -2.53 18.23
C LEU A 251 8.41 -3.55 19.15
N ARG A 252 7.20 -4.03 18.78
CA ARG A 252 6.47 -5.03 19.55
C ARG A 252 7.19 -6.38 19.61
N GLU A 253 7.87 -6.74 18.53
CA GLU A 253 8.70 -7.95 18.48
C GLU A 253 10.03 -7.81 19.24
N ASN A 254 10.34 -6.60 19.76
CA ASN A 254 11.64 -6.26 20.33
C ASN A 254 12.80 -6.55 19.35
N ALA A 255 12.56 -6.35 18.06
CA ALA A 255 13.52 -6.61 17.01
C ALA A 255 14.65 -5.57 17.07
N VAL A 256 15.71 -5.89 17.80
CA VAL A 256 16.97 -5.11 17.88
C VAL A 256 18.00 -5.54 16.83
N ALA A 257 17.68 -6.55 16.02
CA ALA A 257 18.45 -6.87 14.83
C ALA A 257 18.28 -5.77 13.77
N ASP A 258 19.29 -5.57 12.92
CA ASP A 258 19.22 -4.67 11.76
C ASP A 258 18.97 -3.18 12.08
N LEU A 259 19.50 -2.69 13.22
CA LEU A 259 19.57 -1.25 13.47
C LEU A 259 20.59 -0.60 12.54
N LEU A 260 20.21 0.50 11.92
CA LEU A 260 21.10 1.29 11.07
C LEU A 260 21.81 2.36 11.91
N PRO A 261 23.13 2.55 11.75
CA PRO A 261 23.83 3.68 12.34
C PRO A 261 23.16 5.01 11.93
N ARG A 262 22.95 5.92 12.89
CA ARG A 262 22.30 7.20 12.65
C ARG A 262 23.02 8.00 11.56
N ALA A 263 24.35 7.98 11.55
CA ALA A 263 25.16 8.66 10.53
C ALA A 263 24.92 8.09 9.12
N GLU A 264 24.75 6.77 9.01
CA GLU A 264 24.43 6.13 7.73
C GLU A 264 23.02 6.50 7.27
N TRP A 265 22.05 6.56 8.17
CA TRP A 265 20.71 7.03 7.84
C TRP A 265 20.70 8.49 7.35
N THR A 266 21.39 9.38 8.05
CA THR A 266 21.54 10.78 7.61
C THR A 266 22.18 10.87 6.23
N ALA A 267 23.20 10.04 5.95
CA ALA A 267 23.82 9.98 4.63
C ALA A 267 22.84 9.48 3.55
N GLN A 268 21.97 8.51 3.85
CA GLN A 268 20.93 8.06 2.93
C GLN A 268 19.89 9.15 2.64
N ILE A 269 19.47 9.91 3.66
CA ILE A 269 18.57 11.07 3.47
C ILE A 269 19.23 12.12 2.57
N ALA A 270 20.50 12.44 2.81
CA ALA A 270 21.24 13.38 1.97
C ALA A 270 21.37 12.88 0.52
N ALA A 271 21.62 11.58 0.32
CA ALA A 271 21.64 10.97 -1.01
C ALA A 271 20.28 11.03 -1.72
N LEU A 272 19.17 10.86 -1.00
CA LEU A 272 17.83 11.06 -1.54
C LEU A 272 17.61 12.51 -1.99
N SER A 273 18.05 13.49 -1.19
CA SER A 273 17.96 14.91 -1.54
C SER A 273 18.73 15.25 -2.82
N GLN A 274 19.92 14.67 -3.02
CA GLN A 274 20.71 14.86 -4.26
C GLN A 274 19.98 14.35 -5.52
N ARG A 275 19.10 13.36 -5.35
CA ARG A 275 18.28 12.78 -6.43
C ARG A 275 16.93 13.48 -6.62
N ARG A 276 16.74 14.69 -6.07
CA ARG A 276 15.47 15.45 -6.16
C ARG A 276 14.91 15.63 -7.57
N HIS A 277 15.75 15.63 -8.59
CA HIS A 277 15.34 15.75 -9.99
C HIS A 277 14.64 14.50 -10.53
N GLU A 278 14.82 13.34 -9.87
CA GLU A 278 14.15 12.08 -10.18
C GLU A 278 12.79 11.95 -9.45
N LEU A 279 12.43 12.93 -8.62
CA LEU A 279 11.24 12.92 -7.77
C LEU A 279 10.12 13.82 -8.32
N VAL A 280 8.90 13.33 -8.27
CA VAL A 280 7.69 14.11 -8.55
C VAL A 280 7.56 15.18 -7.47
N GLY A 281 7.64 16.46 -7.87
CA GLY A 281 7.57 17.59 -6.93
C GLY A 281 8.86 17.87 -6.16
N GLY A 282 9.97 17.20 -6.49
CA GLY A 282 11.27 17.39 -5.82
C GLY A 282 11.37 16.69 -4.47
N PHE A 283 12.32 17.13 -3.65
CA PHE A 283 12.53 16.63 -2.28
C PHE A 283 11.98 17.63 -1.27
N GLY A 284 10.94 17.24 -0.53
CA GLY A 284 10.22 18.13 0.40
C GLY A 284 10.76 18.17 1.84
N PHE A 285 11.89 17.50 2.11
CA PHE A 285 12.39 17.26 3.47
C PHE A 285 13.77 17.86 3.71
N ASP A 286 14.07 19.01 3.07
CA ASP A 286 15.37 19.68 3.19
C ASP A 286 15.76 19.98 4.66
N HIS A 287 14.77 20.18 5.54
CA HIS A 287 14.98 20.36 6.98
C HIS A 287 15.63 19.14 7.68
N LEU A 288 15.53 17.94 7.11
CA LEU A 288 16.20 16.73 7.62
C LEU A 288 17.66 16.65 7.19
N CYS A 289 18.08 17.48 6.23
CA CYS A 289 19.47 17.60 5.78
C CYS A 289 20.21 18.75 6.46
N ALA A 290 19.52 19.55 7.28
CA ALA A 290 20.15 20.61 8.06
C ALA A 290 20.77 20.03 9.33
N ASP A 291 21.99 20.46 9.64
CA ASP A 291 22.77 20.05 10.83
C ASP A 291 22.18 20.59 12.14
#